data_AF-L0HJK8-F1
#
_entry.id   AF-L0HJK8-F1
#
_cell.length_a   1.000
_cell.length_b   1.000
_cell.length_c   1.000
_cell.angle_alpha   90.00
_cell.angle_beta   90.00
_cell.angle_gamma   90.00
#
_symmetry.space_group_name_H-M   'P 1'
#
loop_
_entity.id
_entity.type
_entity.pdbx_description
1 polymer ?
#
loop_
_entity_poly.entity_id
_entity_poly.type
_entity_poly.pdbx_seq_one_letter_code
_entity_poly.pdbx_strand_id
1 'polypeptide(L)'
;MVHFSGIQGLIAGYIASPQGREMVRSFLSSPEGQEAINAYLATPEGQGMAKLLLIKALDNLNLPGPLKNEIRAALEAEGHEPRCTDYPDTPLHPEKE
;
A
#
# COMPACT_ATOMS: atom_id res chain seq x y z
N MET A 1 -27.99 15.06 8.16
CA MET A 1 -28.23 13.64 7.78
C MET A 1 -28.34 13.59 6.27
N VAL A 2 -27.27 13.24 5.57
CA VAL A 2 -27.29 13.19 4.09
C VAL A 2 -27.87 11.84 3.67
N HIS A 3 -29.02 11.88 3.01
CA HIS A 3 -29.77 10.72 2.54
C HIS A 3 -29.09 10.18 1.26
N PHE A 4 -28.06 9.36 1.40
CA PHE A 4 -27.35 8.67 0.30
C PHE A 4 -27.86 7.23 0.05
N SER A 5 -29.02 6.87 0.60
CA SER A 5 -29.37 5.49 0.97
C SER A 5 -30.04 4.61 -0.11
N GLY A 6 -30.27 5.10 -1.32
CA GLY A 6 -30.95 4.31 -2.35
C GLY A 6 -29.98 3.48 -3.21
N ILE A 7 -29.23 4.16 -4.07
CA ILE A 7 -28.45 3.52 -5.13
C ILE A 7 -27.15 2.91 -4.58
N GLN A 8 -26.44 3.59 -3.69
CA GLN A 8 -25.21 3.04 -3.09
C GLN A 8 -25.48 1.79 -2.24
N GLY A 9 -26.61 1.75 -1.52
CA GLY A 9 -27.04 0.58 -0.76
C GLY A 9 -27.39 -0.60 -1.65
N LEU A 10 -28.03 -0.35 -2.80
CA LEU A 10 -28.33 -1.38 -3.79
C LEU A 10 -27.07 -1.91 -4.49
N ILE A 11 -26.12 -1.03 -4.84
CA ILE A 11 -24.83 -1.45 -5.42
C ILE A 11 -24.03 -2.26 -4.40
N ALA A 12 -23.95 -1.80 -3.14
CA ALA A 12 -23.28 -2.53 -2.08
C ALA A 12 -23.94 -3.90 -1.81
N GLY A 13 -25.28 -3.94 -1.81
CA GLY A 13 -26.05 -5.19 -1.68
C GLY A 13 -25.84 -6.14 -2.86
N TYR A 14 -25.72 -5.60 -4.07
CA TYR A 14 -25.42 -6.39 -5.27
C TYR A 14 -24.00 -6.96 -5.21
N ILE A 15 -22.99 -6.14 -4.90
CA ILE A 15 -21.59 -6.59 -4.75
C ILE A 15 -21.47 -7.62 -3.63
N ALA A 16 -22.26 -7.51 -2.54
CA ALA A 16 -22.27 -8.48 -1.46
C ALA A 16 -23.02 -9.78 -1.80
N SER A 17 -23.89 -9.76 -2.80
CA SER A 17 -24.62 -10.95 -3.27
C SER A 17 -23.69 -11.93 -3.98
N PRO A 18 -23.95 -13.24 -3.93
CA PRO A 18 -23.09 -14.25 -4.55
C PRO A 18 -22.84 -13.98 -6.05
N GLN A 19 -23.87 -13.53 -6.77
CA GLN A 19 -23.77 -13.16 -8.18
C GLN A 19 -22.89 -11.92 -8.42
N GLY A 20 -23.02 -10.88 -7.60
CA GLY A 20 -22.16 -9.69 -7.73
C GLY A 20 -20.72 -9.96 -7.32
N ARG A 21 -20.48 -10.83 -6.33
CA ARG A 21 -19.12 -11.29 -5.98
C ARG A 21 -18.49 -12.06 -7.13
N GLU A 22 -19.25 -12.90 -7.82
CA GLU A 22 -18.77 -13.64 -8.99
C GLU A 22 -18.47 -12.71 -10.16
N MET A 23 -19.33 -11.72 -10.43
CA MET A 23 -19.09 -10.71 -11.47
C MET A 23 -17.84 -9.87 -11.15
N VAL A 24 -17.71 -9.38 -9.93
CA VAL A 24 -16.53 -8.63 -9.49
C VAL A 24 -15.28 -9.50 -9.63
N ARG A 25 -15.32 -10.76 -9.19
CA ARG A 25 -14.20 -11.68 -9.36
C ARG A 25 -13.86 -11.91 -10.83
N SER A 26 -14.86 -12.10 -11.68
CA SER A 26 -14.68 -12.29 -13.11
C SER A 26 -14.07 -11.05 -13.76
N PHE A 27 -14.53 -9.85 -13.38
CA PHE A 27 -13.97 -8.58 -13.86
C PHE A 27 -12.52 -8.43 -13.42
N LEU A 28 -12.21 -8.59 -12.13
CA LEU A 28 -10.84 -8.50 -11.61
C LEU A 28 -9.90 -9.56 -12.24
N SER A 29 -10.45 -10.67 -12.74
CA SER A 29 -9.67 -11.72 -13.43
C SER A 29 -9.54 -11.48 -14.93
N SER A 30 -10.36 -10.59 -15.51
CA SER A 30 -10.31 -10.25 -16.93
C SER A 30 -9.10 -9.35 -17.23
N PRO A 31 -8.61 -9.34 -18.47
CA PRO A 31 -7.50 -8.47 -18.85
C PRO A 31 -7.85 -6.99 -18.63
N GLU A 32 -9.07 -6.56 -18.91
CA GLU A 32 -9.51 -5.18 -18.67
C GLU A 32 -9.54 -4.83 -17.18
N GLY A 33 -10.01 -5.75 -16.32
CA GLY A 33 -10.00 -5.50 -14.87
C GLY A 33 -8.60 -5.48 -14.28
N GLN A 34 -7.69 -6.33 -14.77
CA GLN A 34 -6.27 -6.26 -14.38
C GLN A 34 -5.64 -4.95 -14.81
N GLU A 35 -5.94 -4.47 -16.02
CA GLU A 35 -5.46 -3.17 -16.50
C GLU A 35 -6.01 -2.03 -15.64
N ALA A 36 -7.29 -2.07 -15.26
CA ALA A 36 -7.89 -1.09 -14.36
C ALA A 36 -7.25 -1.08 -12.97
N ILE A 37 -6.95 -2.26 -12.40
CA ILE A 37 -6.22 -2.37 -11.14
C ILE A 37 -4.81 -1.80 -11.30
N ASN A 38 -4.08 -2.16 -12.35
CA ASN A 38 -2.73 -1.67 -12.59
C ASN A 38 -2.71 -0.15 -12.79
N ALA A 39 -3.69 0.39 -13.52
CA ALA A 39 -3.85 1.83 -13.70
C ALA A 39 -4.12 2.53 -12.36
N TYR A 40 -4.97 1.94 -11.51
CA TYR A 40 -5.19 2.46 -10.16
C TYR A 40 -3.94 2.38 -9.29
N LEU A 41 -3.22 1.25 -9.30
CA LEU A 41 -1.97 1.06 -8.57
C LEU A 41 -0.83 1.96 -9.05
N ALA A 42 -0.92 2.52 -10.26
CA ALA A 42 0.01 3.52 -10.76
C ALA A 42 -0.27 4.94 -10.21
N THR A 43 -1.44 5.17 -9.62
CA THR A 43 -1.78 6.46 -8.96
C THR A 43 -1.17 6.53 -7.55
N PRO A 44 -0.85 7.74 -7.03
CA PRO A 44 -0.31 7.87 -5.68
C PRO A 44 -1.29 7.35 -4.62
N GLU A 45 -2.59 7.56 -4.79
CA GLU A 45 -3.62 6.99 -3.92
C GLU A 45 -3.64 5.46 -3.94
N GLY A 46 -3.54 4.86 -5.13
CA GLY A 46 -3.51 3.40 -5.27
C GLY A 46 -2.24 2.78 -4.70
N GLN A 47 -1.09 3.42 -4.87
CA GLN A 47 0.16 3.02 -4.21
C GLN A 47 0.04 3.09 -2.68
N GLY A 48 -0.53 4.18 -2.16
CA GLY A 48 -0.79 4.32 -0.72
C GLY A 48 -1.68 3.19 -0.19
N MET A 49 -2.75 2.85 -0.91
CA MET A 49 -3.59 1.74 -0.50
C MET A 49 -2.90 0.37 -0.63
N ALA A 50 -2.14 0.14 -1.69
CA ALA A 50 -1.38 -1.09 -1.86
C ALA A 50 -0.38 -1.29 -0.72
N LYS A 51 0.32 -0.24 -0.31
CA LYS A 51 1.24 -0.25 0.83
C LYS A 51 0.52 -0.63 2.13
N LEU A 52 -0.63 0.00 2.42
CA LEU A 52 -1.42 -0.32 3.62
C LEU A 52 -1.94 -1.76 3.61
N LEU A 53 -2.40 -2.25 2.46
CA LEU A 53 -2.85 -3.65 2.31
C LEU A 53 -1.68 -4.61 2.49
N LEU A 54 -0.52 -4.31 1.92
CA LEU A 54 0.68 -5.12 2.04
C LEU A 54 1.15 -5.17 3.49
N ILE A 55 1.21 -4.05 4.21
CA ILE A 55 1.56 -4.01 5.63
C ILE A 55 0.62 -4.89 6.47
N LYS A 56 -0.70 -4.77 6.25
CA LYS A 56 -1.69 -5.62 6.94
C LYS A 56 -1.58 -7.10 6.56
N ALA A 57 -1.21 -7.39 5.31
CA ALA A 57 -0.98 -8.76 4.87
C ALA A 57 0.29 -9.34 5.50
N LEU A 58 1.37 -8.56 5.62
CA LEU A 58 2.62 -8.95 6.30
C LEU A 58 2.39 -9.30 7.77
N ASP A 59 1.46 -8.62 8.46
CA ASP A 59 1.07 -8.98 9.82
C ASP A 59 0.47 -10.39 9.89
N ASN A 60 -0.28 -10.81 8.86
CA ASN A 60 -0.89 -12.14 8.77
C ASN A 60 0.04 -13.21 8.19
N LEU A 61 1.08 -12.83 7.45
CA LEU A 61 2.08 -13.77 6.94
C LEU A 61 3.05 -14.13 8.07
N ASN A 62 3.35 -15.42 8.23
CA ASN A 62 4.27 -15.91 9.25
C ASN A 62 5.74 -15.69 8.84
N LEU A 63 6.09 -14.43 8.52
CA LEU A 63 7.42 -14.03 8.09
C LEU A 63 8.31 -13.77 9.31
N PRO A 64 9.62 -14.05 9.20
CA PRO A 64 10.58 -13.72 10.25
C PRO A 64 10.56 -12.20 10.51
N GLY A 65 10.53 -11.82 11.79
CA GLY A 65 10.46 -10.42 12.23
C GLY A 65 11.42 -9.43 11.54
N PRO A 66 12.69 -9.80 11.27
CA PRO A 66 13.62 -8.94 10.55
C PRO A 66 13.13 -8.58 9.14
N LEU A 67 12.56 -9.54 8.41
CA LEU A 67 12.06 -9.34 7.05
C LEU A 67 10.80 -8.47 7.04
N LYS A 68 9.91 -8.64 8.04
CA LYS A 68 8.75 -7.76 8.19
C LYS A 68 9.16 -6.31 8.42
N ASN A 69 10.19 -6.09 9.23
CA ASN A 69 10.69 -4.76 9.55
C ASN A 69 11.39 -4.13 8.33
N GLU A 70 12.15 -4.90 7.56
CA GLU A 70 12.80 -4.41 6.35
C GLU A 70 11.78 -4.00 5.28
N ILE A 71 10.76 -4.82 5.04
CA ILE A 71 9.70 -4.50 4.07
C ILE A 71 8.88 -3.30 4.56
N ARG A 72 8.55 -3.22 5.86
CA ARG A 72 7.86 -2.06 6.43
C ARG A 72 8.67 -0.78 6.24
N ALA A 73 9.96 -0.81 6.58
CA ALA A 73 10.86 0.32 6.42
C ALA A 73 10.98 0.75 4.95
N ALA A 74 11.07 -0.19 4.00
CA ALA A 74 11.12 0.13 2.58
C ALA A 74 9.82 0.81 2.08
N LEU A 75 8.66 0.35 2.55
CA LEU A 75 7.37 0.95 2.15
C LEU A 75 7.16 2.35 2.73
N GLU A 76 7.70 2.62 3.93
CA GLU A 76 7.66 3.92 4.61
C GLU A 76 8.74 4.89 4.08
N ALA A 77 9.91 4.39 3.65
CA ALA A 77 11.03 5.21 3.17
C ALA A 77 10.76 5.91 1.83
N GLU A 78 9.90 5.36 0.97
CA GLU A 78 9.57 5.99 -0.33
C GLU A 78 8.71 7.27 -0.23
N GLY A 79 8.36 7.72 0.98
CA GLY A 79 7.74 9.03 1.24
C GLY A 79 8.70 10.07 1.83
N HIS A 80 9.97 9.71 2.05
CA HIS A 80 10.99 10.62 2.53
C HIS A 80 12.17 10.54 1.58
N GLU A 81 12.37 11.62 0.84
CA GLU A 81 13.69 11.96 0.30
C GLU A 81 14.75 11.59 1.36
N PRO A 82 15.85 10.92 1.00
CA PRO A 82 16.91 10.69 1.95
C PRO A 82 17.44 12.07 2.35
N ARG A 83 16.93 12.63 3.44
CA ARG A 83 17.68 13.59 4.23
C ARG A 83 18.92 12.83 4.60
N CYS A 84 20.01 13.14 3.89
CA CYS A 84 21.35 12.87 4.33
C CYS A 84 21.39 13.23 5.81
N THR A 85 21.31 12.21 6.66
CA THR A 85 21.77 12.32 8.03
C THR A 85 23.26 12.48 7.89
N ASP A 86 23.67 13.74 7.78
CA ASP A 86 24.78 14.31 8.53
C ASP A 86 25.78 13.24 8.98
N TYR A 87 26.74 12.95 8.10
CA TYR A 87 27.99 12.36 8.53
C TYR A 87 28.51 13.25 9.67
N PRO A 88 28.74 12.74 10.88
CA PRO A 88 29.52 13.51 11.83
C PRO A 88 30.91 13.68 11.21
N ASP A 89 31.22 14.93 10.91
CA ASP A 89 32.51 15.45 10.52
C ASP A 89 33.61 14.72 11.31
N THR A 90 34.42 13.96 10.60
CA THR A 90 35.58 13.28 11.19
C THR A 90 36.55 14.38 11.60
N PRO A 91 36.96 14.50 12.88
CA PRO A 91 37.96 15.49 13.25
C PRO A 91 39.30 15.10 12.63
N LEU A 92 39.66 15.76 11.54
CA LEU A 92 40.98 15.68 10.93
C LEU A 92 41.89 16.68 11.65
N HIS A 93 42.49 16.27 12.77
CA HIS A 93 43.88 16.58 13.13
C HIS A 93 44.24 16.09 14.55
N PRO A 94 45.39 15.41 14.72
CA PRO A 94 46.08 15.34 16.00
C PRO A 94 47.03 16.53 16.14
N GLU A 95 46.73 17.51 17.00
CA GLU A 95 47.77 18.40 17.49
C GLU A 95 48.45 17.74 18.69
N LYS A 96 49.62 17.15 18.40
CA LYS A 96 50.63 16.79 19.37
C LYS A 96 51.49 18.03 19.64
N GLU A 97 51.55 18.40 20.92
CA GLU A 97 52.66 18.97 21.69
C GLU A 97 53.58 20.02 21.05
#